data_AF-F6JBY9-F1
#
_entry.id   AF-F6JBY9-F1
#
_cell.length_a   1.000
_cell.length_b   1.000
_cell.length_c   1.000
_cell.angle_alpha   90.00
_cell.angle_beta   90.00
_cell.angle_gamma   90.00
#
_symmetry.space_group_name_H-M   'P 1'
#
loop_
_entity.id
_entity.type
_entity.pdbx_description
1 polymer ?
#
loop_
_entity_poly.entity_id
_entity_poly.type
_entity_poly.pdbx_seq_one_letter_code
_entity_poly.pdbx_strand_id
1 'polypeptide(L)'
;LASNERNLAENTLSEQDIKLERVEAVYRNSMANITQLDYFVKLLESCEDHQELTGKLQRMIIDDMQEKFPREPGLWDLLAQRELRGFHLGDLEEEDLDTSDEEPASKKSRSVNGRSLKRRIQLCVTVYKSAVEELQTTEMWNMYLDAMLALNSDGKTERILKQQCLADALQAGHRSQLMGVKHYATLRKMLCTAPSGREAAVTILTEALKNDSSVEMHELLLATHIQSDSEPLIYELFNKIQKSMGSEALPL
;
A
#
# COMPACT_ATOMS: atom_id res chain seq x y z
N LEU A 1 -53.91 -24.67 -10.56
CA LEU A 1 -52.94 -25.48 -9.80
C LEU A 1 -51.51 -25.29 -10.31
N ALA A 2 -51.23 -25.35 -11.62
CA ALA A 2 -49.90 -25.07 -12.19
C ALA A 2 -49.36 -23.62 -11.98
N SER A 3 -50.23 -22.66 -11.66
CA SER A 3 -49.83 -21.27 -11.36
C SER A 3 -49.35 -21.06 -9.91
N ASN A 4 -49.66 -21.97 -8.97
CA ASN A 4 -49.21 -21.85 -7.57
C ASN A 4 -47.87 -22.52 -7.33
N GLU A 5 -47.52 -23.56 -8.09
CA GLU A 5 -46.21 -24.24 -7.97
C GLU A 5 -45.08 -23.41 -8.57
N ARG A 6 -45.35 -22.62 -9.63
CA ARG A 6 -44.39 -21.66 -10.20
C ARG A 6 -44.04 -20.53 -9.23
N ASN A 7 -45.01 -20.06 -8.44
CA ASN A 7 -44.83 -19.02 -7.42
C ASN A 7 -44.15 -19.53 -6.12
N LEU A 8 -44.08 -20.85 -5.91
CA LEU A 8 -43.46 -21.43 -4.70
C LEU A 8 -41.94 -21.63 -4.88
N ALA A 9 -41.50 -21.95 -6.11
CA ALA A 9 -40.08 -22.09 -6.44
C ALA A 9 -39.35 -20.74 -6.54
N GLU A 10 -40.06 -19.66 -6.87
CA GLU A 10 -39.52 -18.28 -6.89
C GLU A 10 -39.44 -17.64 -5.49
N ASN A 11 -39.96 -18.30 -4.44
CA ASN A 11 -40.05 -17.75 -3.08
C ASN A 11 -39.17 -18.47 -2.04
N THR A 12 -38.34 -19.42 -2.45
CA THR A 12 -37.39 -20.09 -1.56
C THR A 12 -36.02 -19.46 -1.68
N LEU A 13 -35.67 -18.61 -0.71
CA LEU A 13 -34.28 -18.19 -0.47
C LEU A 13 -33.39 -19.43 -0.39
N SER A 14 -32.25 -19.43 -1.09
CA SER A 14 -31.29 -20.52 -0.99
C SER A 14 -30.78 -20.64 0.45
N GLU A 15 -30.43 -21.85 0.89
CA GLU A 15 -29.77 -22.05 2.19
C GLU A 15 -28.49 -21.20 2.31
N GLN A 16 -27.85 -20.91 1.18
CA GLN A 16 -26.69 -20.03 1.09
C GLN A 16 -27.05 -18.56 1.38
N ASP A 17 -28.17 -18.06 0.84
CA ASP A 17 -28.64 -16.70 1.06
C ASP A 17 -28.97 -16.46 2.54
N ILE A 18 -29.62 -17.44 3.19
CA ILE A 18 -29.93 -17.37 4.63
C ILE A 18 -28.65 -17.35 5.46
N LYS A 19 -27.62 -18.11 5.08
CA LYS A 19 -26.32 -18.09 5.77
C LYS A 19 -25.62 -16.75 5.59
N LEU A 20 -25.66 -16.17 4.39
CA LEU A 20 -25.07 -14.87 4.10
C LEU A 20 -25.77 -13.75 4.90
N GLU A 21 -27.09 -13.74 4.95
CA GLU A 21 -27.86 -12.77 5.74
C GLU A 21 -27.49 -12.82 7.23
N ARG A 22 -27.25 -14.03 7.76
CA ARG A 22 -26.75 -14.20 9.14
C ARG A 22 -25.35 -13.62 9.31
N VAL A 23 -24.45 -13.83 8.35
CA VAL A 23 -23.10 -13.24 8.39
C VAL A 23 -23.17 -11.71 8.35
N GLU A 24 -24.01 -11.14 7.48
CA GLU A 24 -24.24 -9.69 7.44
C GLU A 24 -24.81 -9.16 8.75
N ALA A 25 -25.77 -9.87 9.36
CA ALA A 25 -26.35 -9.47 10.65
C ALA A 25 -25.31 -9.49 11.77
N VAL A 26 -24.45 -10.51 11.80
CA VAL A 26 -23.31 -10.60 12.74
C VAL A 26 -22.34 -9.45 12.49
N TYR A 27 -22.01 -9.16 11.23
CA TYR A 27 -21.14 -8.05 10.86
C TYR A 27 -21.69 -6.70 11.33
N ARG A 28 -22.96 -6.40 11.03
CA ARG A 28 -23.64 -5.18 11.48
C ARG A 28 -23.62 -5.04 13.00
N ASN A 29 -23.77 -6.14 13.74
CA ASN A 29 -23.64 -6.14 15.20
C ASN A 29 -22.20 -5.87 15.67
N SER A 30 -21.21 -6.45 15.00
CA SER A 30 -19.79 -6.23 15.28
C SER A 30 -19.38 -4.77 15.09
N MET A 31 -19.91 -4.08 14.07
CA MET A 31 -19.58 -2.67 13.79
C MET A 31 -19.87 -1.72 14.97
N ALA A 32 -20.91 -2.01 15.76
CA ALA A 32 -21.28 -1.23 16.93
C ALA A 32 -20.34 -1.43 18.13
N ASN A 33 -19.67 -2.59 18.22
CA ASN A 33 -18.94 -3.01 19.43
C ASN A 33 -17.42 -3.09 19.23
N ILE A 34 -16.95 -3.27 18.00
CA ILE A 34 -15.54 -3.49 17.67
C ILE A 34 -14.96 -2.20 17.08
N THR A 35 -13.82 -1.77 17.60
CA THR A 35 -13.15 -0.52 17.20
C THR A 35 -11.80 -0.75 16.53
N GLN A 36 -11.37 -2.00 16.42
CA GLN A 36 -10.04 -2.38 15.92
C GLN A 36 -10.12 -2.66 14.42
N LEU A 37 -9.33 -1.92 13.64
CA LEU A 37 -9.22 -2.08 12.18
C LEU A 37 -8.93 -3.54 11.78
N ASP A 38 -8.01 -4.20 12.49
CA ASP A 38 -7.57 -5.58 12.23
C ASP A 38 -8.71 -6.61 12.18
N TYR A 39 -9.79 -6.39 12.93
CA TYR A 39 -10.95 -7.27 12.89
C TYR A 39 -11.63 -7.19 11.52
N PHE A 40 -11.86 -5.97 11.03
CA PHE A 40 -12.52 -5.71 9.76
C PHE A 40 -11.65 -6.16 8.58
N VAL A 41 -10.34 -5.94 8.68
CA VAL A 41 -9.35 -6.45 7.71
C VAL A 41 -9.47 -7.97 7.58
N LYS A 42 -9.39 -8.71 8.69
CA LYS A 42 -9.48 -10.19 8.67
C LYS A 42 -10.82 -10.69 8.14
N LEU A 43 -11.90 -10.00 8.47
CA LEU A 43 -13.23 -10.34 7.96
C LEU A 43 -13.31 -10.13 6.44
N LEU A 44 -12.82 -8.99 5.94
CA LEU A 44 -12.78 -8.69 4.51
C LEU A 44 -11.96 -9.73 3.75
N GLU A 45 -10.75 -10.04 4.24
CA GLU A 45 -9.87 -11.04 3.62
C GLU A 45 -10.51 -12.45 3.60
N SER A 46 -11.30 -12.81 4.63
CA SER A 46 -12.03 -14.08 4.63
C SER A 46 -13.16 -14.15 3.59
N CYS A 47 -13.61 -12.99 3.09
CA CYS A 47 -14.64 -12.91 2.06
C CYS A 47 -14.04 -12.87 0.63
N GLU A 48 -12.79 -12.41 0.47
CA GLU A 48 -12.13 -12.18 -0.83
C GLU A 48 -12.21 -13.39 -1.78
N ASP A 49 -11.99 -14.60 -1.26
CA ASP A 49 -12.00 -15.85 -2.05
C ASP A 49 -13.41 -16.30 -2.51
N HIS A 50 -14.46 -15.66 -2.01
CA HIS A 50 -15.86 -15.97 -2.29
C HIS A 50 -16.60 -14.77 -2.88
N GLN A 51 -15.96 -14.00 -3.77
CA GLN A 51 -16.50 -12.74 -4.30
C GLN A 51 -17.90 -12.86 -4.91
N GLU A 52 -18.19 -13.93 -5.66
CA GLU A 52 -19.51 -14.16 -6.27
C GLU A 52 -20.65 -14.24 -5.23
N LEU A 53 -20.33 -14.64 -3.99
CA LEU A 53 -21.31 -14.75 -2.90
C LEU A 53 -21.23 -13.58 -1.93
N THR A 54 -20.05 -12.98 -1.76
CA THR A 54 -19.77 -12.03 -0.69
C THR A 54 -19.51 -10.62 -1.20
N GLY A 55 -19.63 -10.35 -2.50
CA GLY A 55 -19.28 -9.08 -3.11
C GLY A 55 -19.96 -7.88 -2.44
N LYS A 56 -21.27 -8.00 -2.17
CA LYS A 56 -22.05 -7.00 -1.43
C LYS A 56 -21.53 -6.78 0.00
N LEU A 57 -21.26 -7.87 0.73
CA LEU A 57 -20.70 -7.79 2.08
C LEU A 57 -19.29 -7.16 2.08
N GLN A 58 -18.44 -7.52 1.12
CA GLN A 58 -17.11 -6.94 0.96
C GLN A 58 -17.20 -5.43 0.71
N ARG A 59 -18.12 -4.99 -0.15
CA ARG A 59 -18.38 -3.57 -0.41
C ARG A 59 -18.79 -2.85 0.87
N MET A 60 -19.78 -3.39 1.58
CA MET A 60 -20.23 -2.83 2.86
C MET A 60 -19.09 -2.69 3.86
N ILE A 61 -18.25 -3.74 4.01
CA ILE A 61 -17.09 -3.69 4.91
C ILE A 61 -16.10 -2.59 4.49
N ILE A 62 -15.79 -2.48 3.20
CA ILE A 62 -14.85 -1.47 2.70
C ILE A 62 -15.38 -0.05 2.95
N ASP A 63 -16.63 0.22 2.60
CA ASP A 63 -17.25 1.54 2.75
C ASP A 63 -17.27 1.95 4.24
N ASP A 64 -17.67 1.02 5.11
CA ASP A 64 -17.68 1.23 6.57
C ASP A 64 -16.26 1.46 7.14
N MET A 65 -15.26 0.72 6.65
CA MET A 65 -13.87 0.91 7.05
C MET A 65 -13.33 2.27 6.61
N GLN A 66 -13.67 2.72 5.40
CA GLN A 66 -13.29 4.03 4.87
C GLN A 66 -13.92 5.18 5.66
N GLU A 67 -15.16 5.03 6.12
CA GLU A 67 -15.80 6.02 6.98
C GLU A 67 -15.18 6.04 8.39
N LYS A 68 -14.91 4.86 8.97
CA LYS A 68 -14.51 4.73 10.37
C LYS A 68 -13.02 4.92 10.61
N PHE A 69 -12.17 4.54 9.66
CA PHE A 69 -10.72 4.53 9.80
C PHE A 69 -9.97 5.33 8.71
N PRO A 70 -10.47 6.49 8.22
CA PRO A 70 -9.86 7.19 7.07
C PRO A 70 -8.43 7.66 7.35
N ARG A 71 -8.07 7.82 8.62
CA ARG A 71 -6.75 8.29 9.07
C ARG A 71 -5.79 7.20 9.49
N GLU A 72 -6.21 5.93 9.45
CA GLU A 72 -5.36 4.80 9.81
C GLU A 72 -4.51 4.37 8.60
N PRO A 73 -3.18 4.45 8.64
CA PRO A 73 -2.32 4.03 7.52
C PRO A 73 -2.57 2.56 7.10
N GLY A 74 -2.89 1.69 8.07
CA GLY A 74 -3.20 0.29 7.81
C GLY A 74 -4.42 0.06 6.90
N LEU A 75 -5.40 0.98 6.89
CA LEU A 75 -6.53 0.90 5.95
C LEU A 75 -6.04 1.11 4.52
N TRP A 76 -5.25 2.16 4.32
CA TRP A 76 -4.71 2.51 3.01
C TRP A 76 -3.77 1.42 2.47
N ASP A 77 -2.94 0.85 3.36
CA ASP A 77 -2.09 -0.29 3.02
C ASP A 77 -2.92 -1.49 2.56
N LEU A 78 -3.96 -1.85 3.32
CA LEU A 78 -4.90 -2.91 2.94
C LEU A 78 -5.48 -2.65 1.54
N LEU A 79 -6.05 -1.46 1.30
CA LEU A 79 -6.68 -1.14 0.02
C LEU A 79 -5.68 -1.21 -1.14
N ALA A 80 -4.46 -0.70 -0.96
CA ALA A 80 -3.42 -0.75 -1.99
C ALA A 80 -2.93 -2.18 -2.26
N GLN A 81 -2.75 -3.00 -1.22
CA GLN A 81 -2.37 -4.40 -1.38
C GLN A 81 -3.49 -5.23 -2.02
N ARG A 82 -4.74 -4.92 -1.68
CA ARG A 82 -5.92 -5.54 -2.27
C ARG A 82 -5.98 -5.33 -3.79
N GLU A 83 -5.68 -4.12 -4.26
CA GLU A 83 -5.52 -3.82 -5.69
C GLU A 83 -4.42 -4.65 -6.36
N LEU A 84 -3.30 -4.85 -5.66
CA LEU A 84 -2.19 -5.67 -6.16
C LEU A 84 -2.56 -7.15 -6.24
N ARG A 85 -3.32 -7.66 -5.26
CA ARG A 85 -3.85 -9.03 -5.24
C ARG A 85 -4.88 -9.28 -6.34
N GLY A 86 -5.61 -8.25 -6.75
CA GLY A 86 -6.56 -8.30 -7.87
C GLY A 86 -8.02 -8.11 -7.47
N PHE A 87 -8.30 -7.90 -6.19
CA PHE A 87 -9.65 -7.67 -5.66
C PHE A 87 -10.06 -6.20 -5.80
N HIS A 88 -10.07 -5.71 -7.04
CA HIS A 88 -10.32 -4.30 -7.34
C HIS A 88 -11.72 -3.86 -6.88
N LEU A 89 -11.81 -2.66 -6.32
CA LEU A 89 -13.07 -2.12 -5.80
C LEU A 89 -14.17 -2.07 -6.86
N GLY A 90 -13.83 -1.65 -8.09
CA GLY A 90 -14.78 -1.59 -9.21
C GLY A 90 -15.26 -2.95 -9.75
N ASP A 91 -14.77 -4.08 -9.24
CA ASP A 91 -15.36 -5.41 -9.53
C ASP A 91 -16.52 -5.74 -8.60
N LEU A 92 -16.70 -4.97 -7.52
CA LEU A 92 -17.83 -5.10 -6.60
C LEU A 92 -19.04 -4.27 -7.06
N GLU A 93 -18.97 -3.63 -8.23
CA GLU A 93 -19.99 -2.71 -8.78
C GLU A 93 -20.82 -3.39 -9.88
N GLU A 94 -21.46 -4.53 -9.60
CA GLU A 94 -22.43 -5.13 -10.50
C GLU A 94 -23.55 -5.80 -9.70
N GLU A 95 -24.58 -5.03 -9.29
CA GLU A 95 -25.91 -5.60 -8.97
C GLU A 95 -27.05 -4.55 -8.86
N ASP A 96 -26.79 -3.23 -8.75
CA ASP A 96 -27.85 -2.23 -8.56
C ASP A 96 -28.37 -1.53 -9.85
N LEU A 97 -27.99 -1.96 -11.04
CA LEU A 97 -28.50 -1.39 -12.30
C LEU A 97 -29.58 -2.28 -12.94
N ASP A 98 -30.70 -2.44 -12.24
CA ASP A 98 -31.98 -2.87 -12.81
C ASP A 98 -32.74 -1.66 -13.39
N THR A 99 -32.12 -0.95 -14.33
CA THR A 99 -32.84 0.04 -15.16
C THR A 99 -32.28 0.10 -16.57
N SER A 100 -33.18 -0.17 -17.52
CA SER A 100 -33.17 0.04 -18.97
C SER A 100 -32.57 -1.07 -19.85
N ASP A 101 -33.50 -1.70 -20.59
CA ASP A 101 -33.31 -2.48 -21.80
C ASP A 101 -32.40 -1.76 -22.80
N GLU A 102 -31.11 -2.09 -22.82
CA GLU A 102 -30.28 -1.97 -24.01
C GLU A 102 -29.37 -3.21 -24.17
N GLU A 103 -29.28 -3.66 -25.42
CA GLU A 103 -28.71 -4.93 -25.89
C GLU A 103 -27.31 -5.31 -25.34
N PRO A 104 -26.98 -6.61 -25.34
CA PRO A 104 -25.79 -7.13 -24.69
C PRO A 104 -24.55 -6.92 -25.57
N ALA A 105 -23.98 -5.71 -25.55
CA ALA A 105 -22.62 -5.48 -26.03
C ALA A 105 -21.61 -6.02 -25.00
N SER A 106 -21.43 -7.35 -25.00
CA SER A 106 -20.27 -8.04 -24.42
C SER A 106 -19.76 -7.48 -23.09
N LYS A 107 -20.61 -7.45 -22.05
CA LYS A 107 -20.15 -7.31 -20.67
C LYS A 107 -19.45 -8.62 -20.29
N LYS A 108 -18.19 -8.76 -20.71
CA LYS A 108 -17.30 -9.76 -20.15
C LYS A 108 -17.20 -9.43 -18.66
N SER A 109 -17.86 -10.25 -17.85
CA SER A 109 -17.58 -10.42 -16.42
C SER A 109 -16.09 -10.14 -16.20
N ARG A 110 -15.78 -9.01 -15.55
CA ARG A 110 -14.42 -8.66 -15.19
C ARG A 110 -14.04 -9.60 -14.07
N SER A 111 -13.63 -10.81 -14.46
CA SER A 111 -13.08 -11.79 -13.53
C SER A 111 -12.04 -11.10 -12.63
N VAL A 112 -12.10 -11.41 -11.34
CA VAL A 112 -11.14 -11.04 -10.28
C VAL A 112 -9.68 -11.25 -10.71
N ASN A 113 -9.44 -12.12 -11.70
CA ASN A 113 -8.13 -12.45 -12.26
C ASN A 113 -7.88 -11.96 -13.70
N GLY A 114 -8.77 -11.11 -14.26
CA GLY A 114 -8.68 -10.61 -15.63
C GLY A 114 -7.72 -9.43 -15.80
N ARG A 115 -7.37 -8.72 -14.72
CA ARG A 115 -6.42 -7.60 -14.79
C ARG A 115 -4.99 -8.11 -14.93
N SER A 116 -4.27 -7.54 -15.89
CA SER A 116 -2.84 -7.77 -16.03
C SER A 116 -2.09 -7.35 -14.75
N LEU A 117 -0.96 -8.00 -14.47
CA LEU A 117 -0.08 -7.62 -13.36
C LEU A 117 0.31 -6.13 -13.44
N LYS A 118 0.61 -5.64 -14.65
CA LYS A 118 0.85 -4.22 -14.91
C LYS A 118 -0.27 -3.33 -14.39
N ARG A 119 -1.55 -3.67 -14.67
CA ARG A 119 -2.68 -2.85 -14.22
C ARG A 119 -2.84 -2.89 -12.70
N ARG A 120 -2.66 -4.06 -12.08
CA ARG A 120 -2.71 -4.22 -10.62
C ARG A 120 -1.63 -3.41 -9.90
N ILE A 121 -0.40 -3.41 -10.43
CA ILE A 121 0.69 -2.55 -9.93
C ILE A 121 0.31 -1.07 -10.01
N GLN A 122 -0.22 -0.62 -11.15
CA GLN A 122 -0.62 0.78 -11.33
C GLN A 122 -1.72 1.21 -10.35
N LEU A 123 -2.71 0.35 -10.11
CA LEU A 123 -3.80 0.63 -9.16
C LEU A 123 -3.27 0.69 -7.72
N CYS A 124 -2.47 -0.30 -7.31
CA CYS A 124 -1.78 -0.30 -6.01
C CYS A 124 -0.99 1.00 -5.77
N VAL A 125 -0.17 1.41 -6.73
CA VAL A 125 0.60 2.66 -6.67
C VAL A 125 -0.31 3.89 -6.60
N THR A 126 -1.44 3.87 -7.29
CA THR A 126 -2.40 4.99 -7.26
C THR A 126 -2.99 5.15 -5.86
N VAL A 127 -3.40 4.05 -5.22
CA VAL A 127 -3.94 4.09 -3.85
C VAL A 127 -2.89 4.62 -2.87
N TYR A 128 -1.65 4.14 -2.94
CA TYR A 128 -0.59 4.67 -2.06
C TYR A 128 -0.29 6.15 -2.29
N LYS A 129 -0.33 6.64 -3.55
CA LYS A 129 -0.15 8.06 -3.84
C LYS A 129 -1.24 8.91 -3.21
N SER A 130 -2.50 8.50 -3.34
CA SER A 130 -3.61 9.14 -2.63
C SER A 130 -3.44 9.07 -1.11
N ALA A 131 -2.98 7.93 -0.59
CA ALA A 131 -2.77 7.74 0.85
C ALA A 131 -1.74 8.71 1.43
N VAL A 132 -0.60 8.94 0.75
CA VAL A 132 0.44 9.87 1.24
C VAL A 132 0.09 11.34 1.02
N GLU A 133 -0.83 11.63 0.10
CA GLU A 133 -1.40 12.97 -0.09
C GLU A 133 -2.36 13.32 1.05
N GLU A 134 -3.23 12.37 1.43
CA GLU A 134 -4.18 12.50 2.54
C GLU A 134 -3.50 12.39 3.92
N LEU A 135 -2.57 11.44 4.07
CA LEU A 135 -1.85 11.14 5.31
C LEU A 135 -0.36 11.46 5.18
N GLN A 136 -0.03 12.72 5.43
CA GLN A 136 1.36 13.22 5.43
C GLN A 136 2.12 12.79 6.70
N THR A 137 2.31 11.48 6.88
CA THR A 137 2.97 10.88 8.04
C THR A 137 4.12 9.97 7.61
N THR A 138 5.15 9.85 8.47
CA THR A 138 6.27 8.93 8.26
C THR A 138 5.80 7.47 8.16
N GLU A 139 4.78 7.08 8.92
CA GLU A 139 4.22 5.73 8.89
C GLU A 139 3.64 5.38 7.51
N MET A 140 2.82 6.27 6.93
CA MET A 140 2.23 6.04 5.60
C MET A 140 3.30 5.99 4.50
N TRP A 141 4.29 6.88 4.56
CA TRP A 141 5.43 6.84 3.64
C TRP A 141 6.23 5.54 3.78
N ASN A 142 6.44 5.06 5.01
CA ASN A 142 7.15 3.82 5.24
C ASN A 142 6.42 2.62 4.63
N MET A 143 5.09 2.53 4.82
CA MET A 143 4.27 1.47 4.22
C MET A 143 4.32 1.50 2.69
N TYR A 144 4.17 2.69 2.08
CA TYR A 144 4.26 2.83 0.62
C TYR A 144 5.62 2.36 0.08
N LEU A 145 6.72 2.82 0.70
CA LEU A 145 8.07 2.47 0.28
C LEU A 145 8.38 0.99 0.50
N ASP A 146 7.97 0.41 1.63
CA ASP A 146 8.12 -1.01 1.91
C ASP A 146 7.37 -1.87 0.87
N ALA A 147 6.16 -1.46 0.47
CA ALA A 147 5.39 -2.13 -0.57
C ALA A 147 6.10 -2.07 -1.93
N MET A 148 6.67 -0.91 -2.31
CA MET A 148 7.41 -0.78 -3.56
C MET A 148 8.71 -1.61 -3.55
N LEU A 149 9.38 -1.73 -2.39
CA LEU A 149 10.54 -2.59 -2.22
C LEU A 149 10.16 -4.07 -2.33
N ALA A 150 9.09 -4.50 -1.66
CA ALA A 150 8.57 -5.85 -1.76
C ALA A 150 8.20 -6.21 -3.20
N LEU A 151 7.57 -5.27 -3.93
CA LEU A 151 7.23 -5.45 -5.33
C LEU A 151 8.46 -5.69 -6.22
N ASN A 152 9.59 -5.06 -5.89
CA ASN A 152 10.87 -5.19 -6.60
C ASN A 152 11.71 -6.40 -6.19
N SER A 153 11.29 -7.19 -5.19
CA SER A 153 12.03 -8.38 -4.75
C SER A 153 12.10 -9.48 -5.83
N ASP A 154 11.05 -9.64 -6.65
CA ASP A 154 11.03 -10.54 -7.80
C ASP A 154 11.28 -9.78 -9.12
N GLY A 155 12.51 -9.92 -9.63
CA GLY A 155 13.01 -9.23 -10.83
C GLY A 155 12.57 -9.82 -12.17
N LYS A 156 11.67 -10.82 -12.21
CA LYS A 156 11.33 -11.54 -13.45
C LYS A 156 10.30 -10.82 -14.32
N THR A 157 9.19 -10.38 -13.73
CA THR A 157 8.04 -9.82 -14.45
C THR A 157 7.87 -8.33 -14.19
N GLU A 158 7.44 -7.58 -15.21
CA GLU A 158 7.20 -6.12 -15.13
C GLU A 158 8.38 -5.32 -14.54
N ARG A 159 9.61 -5.84 -14.67
CA ARG A 159 10.81 -5.32 -13.97
C ARG A 159 10.99 -3.81 -14.13
N ILE A 160 10.89 -3.30 -15.35
CA ILE A 160 11.08 -1.87 -15.64
C ILE A 160 10.03 -1.03 -14.92
N LEU A 161 8.76 -1.45 -14.96
CA LEU A 161 7.67 -0.77 -14.27
C LEU A 161 7.90 -0.76 -12.75
N LYS A 162 8.24 -1.92 -12.16
CA LYS A 162 8.51 -2.03 -10.73
C LYS A 162 9.66 -1.12 -10.29
N GLN A 163 10.76 -1.11 -11.06
CA GLN A 163 11.90 -0.25 -10.80
C GLN A 163 11.53 1.23 -10.88
N GLN A 164 10.72 1.61 -11.88
CA GLN A 164 10.22 2.98 -12.00
C GLN A 164 9.35 3.36 -10.80
N CYS A 165 8.40 2.51 -10.39
CA CYS A 165 7.55 2.78 -9.23
C CYS A 165 8.36 2.98 -7.96
N LEU A 166 9.41 2.18 -7.72
CA LEU A 166 10.29 2.35 -6.58
C LEU A 166 11.12 3.64 -6.67
N ALA A 167 11.67 3.96 -7.84
CA ALA A 167 12.44 5.19 -8.02
C ALA A 167 11.57 6.44 -7.80
N ASP A 168 10.36 6.44 -8.36
CA ASP A 168 9.39 7.53 -8.18
C ASP A 168 8.98 7.67 -6.70
N ALA A 169 8.72 6.55 -6.01
CA ALA A 169 8.33 6.56 -4.61
C ALA A 169 9.46 7.07 -3.71
N LEU A 170 10.71 6.63 -3.92
CA LEU A 170 11.87 7.11 -3.17
C LEU A 170 12.12 8.60 -3.41
N GLN A 171 11.99 9.07 -4.65
CA GLN A 171 12.13 10.49 -4.96
C GLN A 171 11.03 11.32 -4.30
N ALA A 172 9.77 10.85 -4.34
CA ALA A 172 8.65 11.53 -3.71
C ALA A 172 8.77 11.54 -2.18
N GLY A 173 9.17 10.42 -1.57
CA GLY A 173 9.40 10.30 -0.12
C GLY A 173 10.56 11.16 0.38
N HIS A 174 11.62 11.32 -0.42
CA HIS A 174 12.68 12.28 -0.11
C HIS A 174 12.16 13.72 -0.14
N ARG A 175 11.38 14.09 -1.17
CA ARG A 175 10.78 15.43 -1.29
C ARG A 175 9.79 15.75 -0.17
N SER A 176 9.06 14.75 0.33
CA SER A 176 8.14 14.94 1.46
C SER A 176 8.87 15.12 2.79
N GLN A 177 10.16 14.77 2.86
CA GLN A 177 10.98 14.79 4.07
C GLN A 177 10.49 13.84 5.18
N LEU A 178 9.57 12.93 4.85
CA LEU A 178 8.95 11.99 5.78
C LEU A 178 9.45 10.54 5.60
N MET A 179 10.41 10.33 4.71
CA MET A 179 11.03 9.03 4.46
C MET A 179 11.94 8.61 5.63
N GLY A 180 11.82 7.37 6.09
CA GLY A 180 12.65 6.84 7.18
C GLY A 180 14.08 6.49 6.78
N VAL A 181 14.96 6.41 7.79
CA VAL A 181 16.40 6.08 7.64
C VAL A 181 16.63 4.79 6.84
N LYS A 182 15.82 3.74 7.07
CA LYS A 182 15.93 2.46 6.36
C LYS A 182 15.76 2.60 4.84
N HIS A 183 14.92 3.53 4.41
CA HIS A 183 14.67 3.80 3.00
C HIS A 183 15.77 4.68 2.39
N TYR A 184 16.31 5.64 3.14
CA TYR A 184 17.54 6.34 2.75
C TYR A 184 18.72 5.38 2.58
N ALA A 185 18.86 4.39 3.47
CA ALA A 185 19.88 3.34 3.33
C ALA A 185 19.71 2.55 2.04
N THR A 186 18.46 2.24 1.67
CA THR A 186 18.14 1.55 0.42
C THR A 186 18.41 2.42 -0.81
N LEU A 187 17.99 3.69 -0.78
CA LEU A 187 18.27 4.66 -1.84
C LEU A 187 19.78 4.85 -2.06
N ARG A 188 20.55 5.00 -0.97
CA ARG A 188 22.02 5.06 -1.02
C ARG A 188 22.59 3.83 -1.72
N LYS A 189 22.18 2.63 -1.32
CA LYS A 189 22.64 1.38 -1.94
C LYS A 189 22.35 1.35 -3.43
N MET A 190 21.17 1.81 -3.86
CA MET A 190 20.79 1.87 -5.28
C MET A 190 21.63 2.88 -6.06
N LEU A 191 21.82 4.09 -5.54
CA LEU A 191 22.60 5.15 -6.19
C LEU A 191 24.09 4.79 -6.27
N CYS A 192 24.65 4.22 -5.21
CA CYS A 192 26.06 3.85 -5.14
C CYS A 192 26.42 2.59 -5.96
N THR A 193 25.47 1.98 -6.68
CA THR A 193 25.76 0.87 -7.62
C THR A 193 26.71 1.30 -8.74
N ALA A 194 26.68 2.58 -9.13
CA ALA A 194 27.60 3.19 -10.07
C ALA A 194 28.37 4.33 -9.39
N PRO A 195 29.66 4.56 -9.72
CA PRO A 195 30.43 5.68 -9.17
C PRO A 195 29.75 7.04 -9.39
N SER A 196 29.06 7.22 -10.53
CA SER A 196 28.34 8.45 -10.88
C SER A 196 27.16 8.77 -9.95
N GLY A 197 26.58 7.78 -9.27
CA GLY A 197 25.45 8.00 -8.37
C GLY A 197 25.86 8.38 -6.94
N ARG A 198 27.16 8.31 -6.59
CA ARG A 198 27.64 8.60 -5.24
C ARG A 198 27.46 10.08 -4.87
N GLU A 199 27.72 10.99 -5.80
CA GLU A 199 27.52 12.42 -5.59
C GLU A 199 26.04 12.74 -5.30
N ALA A 200 25.13 12.13 -6.07
CA ALA A 200 23.69 12.25 -5.81
C ALA A 200 23.31 11.71 -4.43
N ALA A 201 23.89 10.60 -3.99
CA ALA A 201 23.67 10.05 -2.65
C ALA A 201 24.15 11.00 -1.55
N VAL A 202 25.32 11.63 -1.71
CA VAL A 202 25.84 12.65 -0.78
C VAL A 202 24.86 13.83 -0.68
N THR A 203 24.42 14.37 -1.82
CA THR A 203 23.48 15.50 -1.85
C THR A 203 22.17 15.17 -1.13
N ILE A 204 21.54 14.05 -1.47
CA ILE A 204 20.27 13.61 -0.87
C ILE A 204 20.40 13.40 0.63
N LEU A 205 21.46 12.73 1.10
CA LEU A 205 21.68 12.49 2.52
C LEU A 205 21.99 13.79 3.28
N THR A 206 22.74 14.70 2.68
CA THR A 206 23.03 16.03 3.24
C THR A 206 21.76 16.86 3.39
N GLU A 207 20.85 16.77 2.43
CA GLU A 207 19.53 17.42 2.51
C GLU A 207 18.65 16.77 3.58
N ALA A 208 18.61 15.45 3.65
CA ALA A 208 17.85 14.71 4.65
C ALA A 208 18.30 15.02 6.09
N LEU A 209 19.61 15.20 6.31
CA LEU A 209 20.20 15.56 7.60
C LEU A 209 19.72 16.90 8.17
N LYS A 210 19.11 17.77 7.35
CA LYS A 210 18.50 19.02 7.82
C LYS A 210 17.23 18.77 8.63
N ASN A 211 16.56 17.65 8.40
CA ASN A 211 15.30 17.30 9.06
C ASN A 211 15.48 16.14 10.06
N ASP A 212 16.34 15.18 9.73
CA ASP A 212 16.67 14.03 10.58
C ASP A 212 18.18 14.00 10.83
N SER A 213 18.60 14.50 11.99
CA SER A 213 20.01 14.57 12.41
C SER A 213 20.42 13.37 13.30
N SER A 214 19.73 12.23 13.17
CA SER A 214 20.06 11.00 13.89
C SER A 214 21.48 10.49 13.58
N VAL A 215 22.02 9.68 14.51
CA VAL A 215 23.34 9.05 14.35
C VAL A 215 23.36 8.18 13.09
N GLU A 216 22.29 7.44 12.85
CA GLU A 216 22.16 6.53 11.71
C GLU A 216 22.18 7.31 10.39
N MET A 217 21.53 8.47 10.28
CA MET A 217 21.61 9.30 9.07
C MET A 217 23.02 9.81 8.81
N HIS A 218 23.75 10.18 9.87
CA HIS A 218 25.14 10.58 9.77
C HIS A 218 26.06 9.41 9.36
N GLU A 219 25.82 8.20 9.88
CA GLU A 219 26.50 6.97 9.47
C GLU A 219 26.30 6.69 7.97
N LEU A 220 25.08 6.88 7.44
CA LEU A 220 24.81 6.71 6.01
C LEU A 220 25.66 7.68 5.17
N LEU A 221 25.77 8.95 5.59
CA LEU A 221 26.57 9.94 4.86
C LEU A 221 28.07 9.63 4.96
N LEU A 222 28.55 9.28 6.16
CA LEU A 222 29.94 8.88 6.39
C LEU A 222 30.33 7.67 5.54
N ALA A 223 29.48 6.64 5.49
CA ALA A 223 29.68 5.48 4.65
C ALA A 223 29.77 5.84 3.15
N THR A 224 28.98 6.82 2.70
CA THR A 224 29.04 7.32 1.31
C THR A 224 30.40 7.99 1.01
N HIS A 225 30.92 8.80 1.95
CA HIS A 225 32.22 9.45 1.80
C HIS A 225 33.38 8.46 1.83
N ILE A 226 33.32 7.44 2.70
CA ILE A 226 34.29 6.33 2.74
C ILE A 226 34.33 5.59 1.39
N GLN A 227 33.16 5.26 0.82
CA GLN A 227 33.09 4.60 -0.49
C GLN A 227 33.61 5.48 -1.65
N SER A 228 33.69 6.79 -1.43
CA SER A 228 34.18 7.77 -2.41
C SER A 228 35.65 8.16 -2.16
N ASP A 229 36.32 7.55 -1.18
CA ASP A 229 37.71 7.83 -0.79
C ASP A 229 37.97 9.32 -0.51
N SER A 230 36.99 10.00 0.10
CA SER A 230 37.06 11.44 0.38
C SER A 230 37.50 11.69 1.82
N GLU A 231 38.78 11.43 2.11
CA GLU A 231 39.39 11.56 3.44
C GLU A 231 39.08 12.91 4.14
N PRO A 232 39.17 14.09 3.48
CA PRO A 232 38.85 15.36 4.14
C PRO A 232 37.40 15.43 4.62
N LEU A 233 36.43 14.99 3.80
CA LEU A 233 35.01 15.02 4.15
C LEU A 233 34.68 14.02 5.25
N ILE A 234 35.37 12.87 5.29
CA ILE A 234 35.26 11.89 6.37
C ILE A 234 35.68 12.53 7.69
N TYR A 235 36.86 13.16 7.74
CA TYR A 235 37.36 13.83 8.96
C TYR A 235 36.48 14.99 9.40
N GLU A 236 36.02 15.85 8.47
CA GLU A 236 35.15 16.97 8.79
C GLU A 236 33.82 16.50 9.38
N LEU A 237 33.18 15.51 8.74
CA LEU A 237 31.92 14.96 9.19
C LEU A 237 32.05 14.25 10.54
N PHE A 238 33.07 13.43 10.72
CA PHE A 238 33.33 12.72 11.98
C PHE A 238 33.54 13.70 13.15
N ASN A 239 34.37 14.72 12.96
CA ASN A 239 34.58 15.75 13.98
C ASN A 239 33.30 16.55 14.28
N LYS A 240 32.47 16.81 13.25
CA LYS A 240 31.18 17.47 13.44
C LYS A 240 30.24 16.62 14.31
N ILE A 241 30.13 15.33 14.00
CA ILE A 241 29.31 14.37 14.74
C ILE A 241 29.76 14.28 16.20
N GLN A 242 31.06 14.10 16.46
CA GLN A 242 31.58 14.03 17.83
C GLN A 242 31.28 15.31 18.64
N LYS A 243 31.37 16.48 18.00
CA LYS A 243 31.08 17.77 18.65
C LYS A 243 29.58 17.98 18.91
N SER A 244 28.70 17.55 18.00
CA SER A 244 27.27 17.79 18.11
C SER A 244 26.53 16.75 18.94
N MET A 245 26.96 15.50 18.91
CA MET A 245 26.24 14.37 19.52
C MET A 245 26.94 13.80 20.77
N GLY A 246 28.17 14.20 21.07
CA GLY A 246 28.84 13.85 22.33
C GLY A 246 28.87 12.34 22.60
N SER A 247 28.23 11.90 23.68
CA SER A 247 28.15 10.48 24.06
C SER A 247 27.30 9.62 23.11
N GLU A 248 26.35 10.20 22.38
CA GLU A 248 25.52 9.45 21.42
C GLU A 248 26.32 9.06 20.17
N ALA A 249 27.43 9.74 19.90
CA ALA A 249 28.38 9.40 18.85
C ALA A 249 29.42 8.34 19.27
N LEU A 250 29.38 7.81 20.49
CA LEU A 250 30.30 6.75 20.95
C LEU A 250 30.31 5.46 20.10
N PRO A 251 29.23 5.08 19.37
CA PRO A 251 29.27 3.94 18.45
C PRO A 251 30.06 4.17 17.16
N LEU A 252 30.43 5.42 16.84
CA LEU A 252 31.12 5.84 15.61
C LEU A 252 32.64 5.91 15.75
#